data_AF-A0A389MFN0-F1
#
_entry.id   AF-A0A389MFN0-F1
#
_cell.length_a   1.000
_cell.length_b   1.000
_cell.length_c   1.000
_cell.angle_alpha   90.00
_cell.angle_beta   90.00
_cell.angle_gamma   90.00
#
_symmetry.space_group_name_H-M   'P 1'
#
loop_
_entity.id
_entity.type
_entity.pdbx_description
1 polymer ?
#
loop_
_entity_poly.entity_id
_entity_poly.type
_entity_poly.pdbx_seq_one_letter_code
_entity_poly.pdbx_strand_id
1 'polypeptide(L)'
;MPQSQSVNRRIVLASRPHGAPTADNFRLEKHDIPTAKEGQLVLRTLYLSLDPYMRGRMSDAPSYAAPVQMGEVMTGGAVSQVVSSNSPAFAVGELVVASTGWQDYSVADAKLVKKLEGAALKHPSLALGVLGMPGFTAFMGLLDIGQPQPGETVVVAAATGPVGSLVGQIAKIKGCKVVGIAGGEEKCRYAVEHFGFDQCLDHRAADLDKRLKVACPDGIDVYFENVGGAVFDAVLPLLNTKARIPVCGLVSQYNATGLAEGHDRLSLLASTILRKRIRM
;
A
#
# COMPACT_ATOMS: atom_id res chain seq x y z
N MET A 1 16.47 -16.88 -12.23
CA MET A 1 16.50 -18.35 -12.02
C MET A 1 15.09 -18.84 -11.79
N PRO A 2 14.62 -19.89 -12.48
CA PRO A 2 13.31 -20.47 -12.24
C PRO A 2 13.23 -21.11 -10.84
N GLN A 3 12.01 -21.27 -10.31
CA GLN A 3 11.77 -22.04 -9.09
C GLN A 3 12.18 -23.50 -9.28
N SER A 4 12.69 -24.13 -8.23
CA SER A 4 12.97 -25.57 -8.18
C SER A 4 11.95 -26.28 -7.31
N GLN A 5 11.69 -27.56 -7.59
CA GLN A 5 10.88 -28.43 -6.74
C GLN A 5 11.68 -29.15 -5.65
N SER A 6 12.99 -28.91 -5.56
CA SER A 6 13.89 -29.61 -4.62
C SER A 6 14.53 -28.69 -3.58
N VAL A 7 14.32 -27.37 -3.66
CA VAL A 7 14.96 -26.40 -2.76
C VAL A 7 14.05 -25.21 -2.55
N ASN A 8 13.95 -24.74 -1.31
CA ASN A 8 13.32 -23.49 -0.94
C ASN A 8 14.34 -22.35 -1.01
N ARG A 9 14.19 -21.48 -1.99
CA ARG A 9 14.93 -20.21 -2.02
C ARG A 9 14.17 -19.18 -1.20
N ARG A 10 14.88 -18.44 -0.36
CA ARG A 10 14.30 -17.37 0.45
C ARG A 10 15.20 -16.14 0.45
N ILE A 11 14.59 -14.97 0.39
CA ILE A 11 15.28 -13.69 0.57
C ILE A 11 15.14 -13.30 2.03
N VAL A 12 16.27 -13.17 2.71
CA VAL A 12 16.32 -12.77 4.11
C VAL A 12 16.84 -11.35 4.26
N LEU A 13 16.48 -10.68 5.34
CA LEU A 13 17.05 -9.40 5.71
C LEU A 13 18.47 -9.62 6.26
N ALA A 14 19.48 -9.16 5.53
CA ALA A 14 20.89 -9.36 5.84
C ALA A 14 21.54 -8.19 6.59
N SER A 15 20.96 -6.99 6.49
CA SER A 15 21.34 -5.80 7.27
C SER A 15 20.21 -4.78 7.28
N ARG A 16 20.20 -3.91 8.29
CA ARG A 16 19.23 -2.81 8.41
C ARG A 16 19.58 -1.71 7.39
N PRO A 17 18.67 -1.31 6.49
CA PRO A 17 18.94 -0.23 5.55
C PRO A 17 18.99 1.13 6.26
N HIS A 18 20.04 1.91 5.98
CA HIS A 18 20.09 3.35 6.29
C HIS A 18 19.64 4.13 5.05
N GLY A 19 18.48 4.79 5.13
CA GLY A 19 17.86 5.42 3.97
C GLY A 19 17.14 4.42 3.06
N ALA A 20 17.34 4.52 1.75
CA ALA A 20 16.75 3.60 0.79
C ALA A 20 17.39 2.20 0.88
N PRO A 21 16.61 1.10 0.81
CA PRO A 21 17.17 -0.25 0.74
C PRO A 21 18.02 -0.46 -0.51
N THR A 22 19.11 -1.19 -0.35
CA THR A 22 20.02 -1.63 -1.40
C THR A 22 20.01 -3.15 -1.49
N ALA A 23 20.58 -3.71 -2.56
CA ALA A 23 20.70 -5.17 -2.70
C ALA A 23 21.47 -5.81 -1.54
N ASP A 24 22.47 -5.11 -0.98
CA ASP A 24 23.32 -5.59 0.11
C ASP A 24 22.56 -5.72 1.45
N ASN A 25 21.37 -5.13 1.56
CA ASN A 25 20.50 -5.34 2.71
C ASN A 25 19.81 -6.70 2.71
N PHE A 26 19.93 -7.46 1.61
CA PHE A 26 19.28 -8.75 1.45
C PHE A 26 20.28 -9.84 1.11
N ARG A 27 19.93 -11.07 1.46
CA ARG A 27 20.70 -12.25 1.07
C ARG A 27 19.76 -13.34 0.57
N LEU A 28 20.14 -13.95 -0.54
CA LEU A 28 19.49 -15.16 -1.04
C LEU A 28 20.03 -16.37 -0.28
N GLU A 29 19.14 -17.12 0.34
CA GLU A 29 19.45 -18.39 0.99
C GLU A 29 18.72 -19.56 0.31
N LYS A 30 19.28 -20.76 0.45
CA LYS A 30 18.72 -22.02 -0.04
C LYS A 30 18.56 -22.97 1.14
N HIS A 31 17.37 -23.51 1.31
CA HIS A 31 16.98 -24.43 2.38
C HIS A 31 16.20 -25.60 1.81
N ASP A 32 16.05 -26.67 2.58
CA ASP A 32 15.13 -27.75 2.22
C ASP A 32 13.69 -27.23 2.19
N ILE A 33 12.84 -27.87 1.38
CA ILE A 33 11.41 -27.58 1.39
C ILE A 33 10.85 -28.02 2.74
N PRO A 34 10.15 -27.13 3.47
CA PRO A 34 9.69 -27.45 4.81
C PRO A 34 8.55 -28.49 4.77
N THR A 35 8.39 -29.23 5.85
CA THR A 35 7.30 -30.18 6.05
C THR A 35 6.19 -29.58 6.91
N ALA A 36 4.94 -29.83 6.54
CA ALA A 36 3.80 -29.41 7.35
C ALA A 36 3.64 -30.31 8.59
N LYS A 37 3.31 -29.71 9.74
CA LYS A 37 2.79 -30.43 10.91
C LYS A 37 1.25 -30.52 10.84
N GLU A 38 0.63 -31.19 11.82
CA GLU A 38 -0.83 -31.23 11.95
C GLU A 38 -1.44 -29.81 11.90
N GLY A 39 -2.51 -29.64 11.11
CA GLY A 39 -3.17 -28.36 10.93
C GLY A 39 -2.43 -27.36 10.03
N GLN A 40 -1.29 -27.73 9.43
CA GLN A 40 -0.49 -26.85 8.58
C GLN A 40 -0.50 -27.28 7.11
N LEU A 41 -0.12 -26.33 6.26
CA LEU A 41 0.04 -26.49 4.82
C LEU A 41 1.48 -26.19 4.41
N VAL A 42 1.98 -26.86 3.38
CA VAL A 42 3.13 -26.37 2.60
C VAL A 42 2.59 -25.66 1.37
N LEU A 43 2.98 -24.40 1.23
CA LEU A 43 2.54 -23.51 0.16
C LEU A 43 3.72 -23.23 -0.77
N ARG A 44 3.48 -23.30 -2.08
CA ARG A 44 4.41 -22.85 -3.12
C ARG A 44 3.98 -21.49 -3.64
N THR A 45 4.84 -20.48 -3.46
CA THR A 45 4.57 -19.11 -3.87
C THR A 45 4.53 -18.97 -5.39
N LEU A 46 3.49 -18.32 -5.91
CA LEU A 46 3.32 -18.00 -7.33
C LEU A 46 3.49 -16.50 -7.60
N TYR A 47 2.98 -15.66 -6.70
CA TYR A 47 3.07 -14.21 -6.77
C TYR A 47 3.41 -13.64 -5.39
N LEU A 48 4.22 -12.58 -5.37
CA LEU A 48 4.54 -11.81 -4.17
C LEU A 48 4.01 -10.39 -4.30
N SER A 49 3.46 -9.87 -3.22
CA SER A 49 3.19 -8.45 -3.08
C SER A 49 4.45 -7.72 -2.64
N LEU A 50 4.72 -6.57 -3.22
CA LEU A 50 5.81 -5.68 -2.83
C LEU A 50 5.20 -4.34 -2.40
N ASP A 51 5.15 -4.11 -1.09
CA ASP A 51 4.37 -3.03 -0.51
C ASP A 51 5.26 -2.03 0.25
N PRO A 52 4.96 -0.72 0.21
CA PRO A 52 5.76 0.30 0.88
C PRO A 52 5.96 0.08 2.39
N TYR A 53 4.97 -0.50 3.09
CA TYR A 53 5.06 -0.76 4.53
C TYR A 53 6.25 -1.67 4.90
N MET A 54 6.70 -2.50 3.97
CA MET A 54 7.82 -3.41 4.16
C MET A 54 9.09 -2.65 4.59
N ARG A 55 9.28 -1.41 4.13
CA ARG A 55 10.42 -0.58 4.53
C ARG A 55 10.43 -0.29 6.03
N GLY A 56 9.27 0.00 6.62
CA GLY A 56 9.12 0.20 8.06
C GLY A 56 9.46 -1.07 8.83
N ARG A 57 9.07 -2.24 8.31
CA ARG A 57 9.38 -3.55 8.89
C ARG A 57 10.87 -3.90 8.85
N MET A 58 11.66 -3.24 8.00
CA MET A 58 13.11 -3.41 7.95
C MET A 58 13.84 -2.57 9.01
N SER A 59 13.18 -1.59 9.66
CA SER A 59 13.76 -0.76 10.73
C SER A 59 13.56 -1.41 12.11
N ASP A 60 14.44 -1.16 13.08
CA ASP A 60 14.24 -1.56 14.49
C ASP A 60 13.48 -0.50 15.31
N ALA A 61 12.97 0.55 14.67
CA ALA A 61 12.16 1.57 15.33
C ALA A 61 10.75 1.06 15.71
N PRO A 62 10.14 1.58 16.80
CA PRO A 62 8.76 1.27 17.15
C PRO A 62 7.78 1.55 16.00
N SER A 63 6.88 0.60 15.76
CA SER A 63 5.85 0.69 14.72
C SER A 63 4.63 -0.14 15.13
N TYR A 64 3.52 0.00 14.39
CA TYR A 64 2.30 -0.80 14.60
C TYR A 64 2.48 -2.29 14.31
N ALA A 65 3.59 -2.69 13.68
CA ALA A 65 3.92 -4.08 13.39
C ALA A 65 5.39 -4.38 13.75
N ALA A 66 5.63 -5.58 14.29
CA ALA A 66 6.95 -6.02 14.73
C ALA A 66 7.96 -6.05 13.58
N PRO A 67 9.22 -5.63 13.79
CA PRO A 67 10.24 -5.63 12.75
C PRO A 67 10.61 -7.04 12.31
N VAL A 68 10.96 -7.21 11.04
CA VAL A 68 11.58 -8.44 10.52
C VAL A 68 12.94 -8.58 11.20
N GLN A 69 13.26 -9.71 11.82
CA GLN A 69 14.55 -9.88 12.47
C GLN A 69 15.67 -10.12 11.44
N MET A 70 16.89 -9.85 11.86
CA MET A 70 18.08 -10.15 11.07
C MET A 70 18.15 -11.66 10.74
N GLY A 71 18.35 -11.99 9.47
CA GLY A 71 18.37 -13.37 8.98
C GLY A 71 16.99 -14.00 8.76
N GLU A 72 15.89 -13.30 9.10
CA GLU A 72 14.54 -13.77 8.79
C GLU A 72 14.14 -13.48 7.36
N VAL A 73 13.22 -14.30 6.84
CA VAL A 73 12.60 -14.10 5.52
C VAL A 73 11.89 -12.77 5.49
N MET A 74 12.12 -12.00 4.42
CA MET A 74 11.46 -10.71 4.23
C MET A 74 9.94 -10.91 4.19
N THR A 75 9.20 -10.10 4.96
CA THR A 75 7.74 -10.23 5.06
C THR A 75 7.03 -9.85 3.76
N GLY A 76 5.84 -10.39 3.54
CA GLY A 76 5.00 -10.07 2.39
C GLY A 76 3.84 -11.03 2.21
N GLY A 77 2.77 -10.50 1.60
CA GLY A 77 1.64 -11.31 1.15
C GLY A 77 1.98 -12.05 -0.14
N ALA A 78 1.49 -13.27 -0.28
CA ALA A 78 1.70 -14.08 -1.46
C ALA A 78 0.43 -14.82 -1.87
N VAL A 79 0.29 -15.01 -3.17
CA VAL A 79 -0.63 -16.02 -3.72
C VAL A 79 0.18 -17.27 -3.97
N SER A 80 -0.29 -18.37 -3.42
CA SER A 80 0.42 -19.65 -3.39
C SER A 80 -0.48 -20.81 -3.77
N GLN A 81 0.13 -21.88 -4.25
CA GLN A 81 -0.53 -23.16 -4.44
C GLN A 81 -0.24 -24.08 -3.25
N VAL A 82 -1.25 -24.78 -2.74
CA VAL A 82 -1.07 -25.83 -1.73
C VAL A 82 -0.36 -27.02 -2.38
N VAL A 83 0.83 -27.38 -1.88
CA VAL A 83 1.60 -28.54 -2.39
C VAL A 83 1.63 -29.71 -1.40
N SER A 84 1.32 -29.45 -0.12
CA SER A 84 1.06 -30.46 0.89
C SER A 84 0.10 -29.89 1.92
N SER A 85 -0.81 -30.71 2.45
CA SER A 85 -1.82 -30.31 3.42
C SER A 85 -1.99 -31.39 4.49
N ASN A 86 -1.83 -31.00 5.75
CA ASN A 86 -2.23 -31.78 6.91
C ASN A 86 -3.44 -31.12 7.58
N SER A 87 -4.37 -30.60 6.78
CA SER A 87 -5.62 -29.98 7.23
C SER A 87 -6.77 -30.39 6.32
N PRO A 88 -7.94 -30.78 6.87
CA PRO A 88 -9.09 -31.14 6.05
C PRO A 88 -9.72 -29.93 5.32
N ALA A 89 -9.37 -28.70 5.68
CA ALA A 89 -9.94 -27.49 5.09
C ALA A 89 -9.37 -27.16 3.68
N PHE A 90 -8.20 -27.73 3.35
CA PHE A 90 -7.48 -27.41 2.12
C PHE A 90 -6.98 -28.66 1.41
N ALA A 91 -7.18 -28.71 0.10
CA ALA A 91 -6.68 -29.76 -0.77
C ALA A 91 -5.41 -29.33 -1.51
N VAL A 92 -4.56 -30.30 -1.86
CA VAL A 92 -3.41 -30.06 -2.75
C VAL A 92 -3.89 -29.53 -4.09
N GLY A 93 -3.19 -28.53 -4.63
CA GLY A 93 -3.51 -27.86 -5.88
C GLY A 93 -4.32 -26.59 -5.73
N GLU A 94 -4.99 -26.38 -4.59
CA GLU A 94 -5.78 -25.17 -4.34
C GLU A 94 -4.91 -23.90 -4.29
N LEU A 95 -5.47 -22.79 -4.78
CA LEU A 95 -4.82 -21.48 -4.70
C LEU A 95 -5.29 -20.74 -3.45
N VAL A 96 -4.34 -20.13 -2.75
CA VAL A 96 -4.57 -19.44 -1.49
C VAL A 96 -3.78 -18.13 -1.42
N VAL A 97 -4.23 -17.22 -0.56
CA VAL A 97 -3.49 -16.03 -0.15
C VAL A 97 -3.09 -16.14 1.31
N ALA A 98 -1.83 -15.86 1.61
CA ALA A 98 -1.27 -15.90 2.96
C ALA A 98 -0.07 -14.95 3.09
N SER A 99 0.32 -14.63 4.32
CA SER A 99 1.55 -13.86 4.59
C SER A 99 2.73 -14.82 4.73
N THR A 100 3.36 -15.17 3.62
CA THR A 100 4.40 -16.21 3.56
C THR A 100 5.81 -15.65 3.33
N GLY A 101 5.94 -14.36 3.05
CA GLY A 101 7.21 -13.71 2.82
C GLY A 101 7.89 -14.09 1.50
N TRP A 102 9.07 -13.53 1.27
CA TRP A 102 9.80 -13.65 0.01
C TRP A 102 10.55 -14.98 -0.08
N GLN A 103 9.82 -16.05 -0.34
CA GLN A 103 10.37 -17.39 -0.49
C GLN A 103 9.54 -18.25 -1.45
N ASP A 104 10.17 -19.29 -2.00
CA ASP A 104 9.50 -20.20 -2.93
C ASP A 104 8.50 -21.11 -2.22
N TYR A 105 8.84 -21.57 -1.00
CA TYR A 105 8.01 -22.44 -0.19
C TYR A 105 7.90 -21.95 1.24
N SER A 106 6.72 -22.11 1.83
CA SER A 106 6.48 -21.72 3.23
C SER A 106 5.50 -22.69 3.89
N VAL A 107 5.67 -22.88 5.19
CA VAL A 107 4.63 -23.51 6.02
C VAL A 107 3.70 -22.44 6.54
N ALA A 108 2.39 -22.70 6.49
CA ALA A 108 1.37 -21.82 7.07
C ALA A 108 0.37 -22.63 7.90
N ASP A 109 -0.10 -22.04 9.01
CA ASP A 109 -1.27 -22.55 9.74
C ASP A 109 -2.51 -22.38 8.87
N ALA A 110 -3.27 -23.45 8.67
CA ALA A 110 -4.47 -23.43 7.83
C ALA A 110 -5.49 -22.36 8.27
N LYS A 111 -5.51 -21.96 9.55
CA LYS A 111 -6.40 -20.92 10.09
C LYS A 111 -6.03 -19.50 9.61
N LEU A 112 -4.81 -19.28 9.16
CA LEU A 112 -4.30 -17.99 8.70
C LEU A 112 -4.27 -17.87 7.17
N VAL A 113 -4.74 -18.91 6.46
CA VAL A 113 -4.72 -19.02 5.01
C VAL A 113 -6.13 -18.77 4.48
N LYS A 114 -6.26 -17.98 3.42
CA LYS A 114 -7.54 -17.73 2.75
C LYS A 114 -7.54 -18.38 1.38
N LYS A 115 -8.57 -19.17 1.08
CA LYS A 115 -8.78 -19.74 -0.25
C LYS A 115 -9.08 -18.64 -1.26
N LEU A 116 -8.53 -18.74 -2.46
CA LEU A 116 -8.91 -17.86 -3.57
C LEU A 116 -10.26 -18.32 -4.11
N GLU A 117 -11.13 -17.34 -4.37
CA GLU A 117 -12.48 -17.58 -4.88
C GLU A 117 -12.86 -16.55 -5.95
N GLY A 118 -13.91 -16.83 -6.71
CA GLY A 118 -14.50 -15.89 -7.67
C GLY A 118 -13.52 -15.36 -8.72
N ALA A 119 -13.53 -14.04 -8.94
CA ALA A 119 -12.71 -13.39 -9.96
C ALA A 119 -11.19 -13.59 -9.73
N ALA A 120 -10.76 -13.75 -8.48
CA ALA A 120 -9.37 -13.99 -8.16
C ALA A 120 -8.87 -15.35 -8.70
N LEU A 121 -9.73 -16.35 -8.88
CA LEU A 121 -9.29 -17.63 -9.48
C LEU A 121 -8.86 -17.48 -10.94
N LYS A 122 -9.50 -16.58 -11.71
CA LYS A 122 -9.16 -16.32 -13.12
C LYS A 122 -7.89 -15.48 -13.25
N HIS A 123 -7.64 -14.58 -12.30
CA HIS A 123 -6.44 -13.74 -12.25
C HIS A 123 -5.87 -13.71 -10.82
N PRO A 124 -5.11 -14.75 -10.40
CA PRO A 124 -4.71 -14.94 -9.01
C PRO A 124 -3.95 -13.77 -8.39
N SER A 125 -3.12 -13.08 -9.17
CA SER A 125 -2.37 -11.91 -8.70
C SER A 125 -3.27 -10.76 -8.23
N LEU A 126 -4.53 -10.67 -8.68
CA LEU A 126 -5.46 -9.63 -8.22
C LEU A 126 -5.77 -9.72 -6.72
N ALA A 127 -5.64 -10.90 -6.11
CA ALA A 127 -5.81 -11.10 -4.67
C ALA A 127 -4.74 -10.40 -3.82
N LEU A 128 -3.65 -9.92 -4.44
CA LEU A 128 -2.62 -9.12 -3.77
C LEU A 128 -2.80 -7.61 -3.99
N GLY A 129 -3.68 -7.21 -4.92
CA GLY A 129 -3.91 -5.81 -5.28
C GLY A 129 -5.37 -5.42 -5.06
N VAL A 130 -6.11 -5.27 -6.16
CA VAL A 130 -7.48 -4.73 -6.19
C VAL A 130 -8.48 -5.58 -5.39
N LEU A 131 -8.31 -6.91 -5.34
CA LEU A 131 -9.13 -7.82 -4.53
C LEU A 131 -8.45 -8.18 -3.19
N GLY A 132 -7.31 -7.55 -2.90
CA GLY A 132 -6.48 -7.80 -1.74
C GLY A 132 -6.47 -6.66 -0.74
N MET A 133 -5.42 -6.62 0.07
CA MET A 133 -5.22 -5.59 1.09
C MET A 133 -5.22 -4.16 0.50
N PRO A 134 -4.53 -3.83 -0.61
CA PRO A 134 -4.58 -2.47 -1.16
C PRO A 134 -5.98 -2.03 -1.57
N GLY A 135 -6.76 -2.92 -2.18
CA GLY A 135 -8.14 -2.62 -2.57
C GLY A 135 -9.07 -2.44 -1.37
N PHE A 136 -8.93 -3.28 -0.35
CA PHE A 136 -9.66 -3.12 0.91
C PHE A 136 -9.30 -1.82 1.63
N THR A 137 -8.01 -1.44 1.65
CA THR A 137 -7.53 -0.17 2.22
C THR A 137 -8.14 1.03 1.50
N ALA A 138 -8.19 1.01 0.16
CA ALA A 138 -8.86 2.07 -0.60
C ALA A 138 -10.36 2.15 -0.26
N PHE A 139 -11.04 1.00 -0.20
CA PHE A 139 -12.47 0.91 0.07
C PHE A 139 -12.82 1.41 1.47
N MET A 140 -12.20 0.85 2.51
CA MET A 140 -12.46 1.25 3.90
C MET A 140 -11.98 2.67 4.17
N GLY A 141 -10.75 3.01 3.77
CA GLY A 141 -10.20 4.34 4.01
C GLY A 141 -11.08 5.43 3.40
N LEU A 142 -11.57 5.23 2.17
CA LEU A 142 -12.42 6.23 1.53
C LEU A 142 -13.83 6.21 2.10
N LEU A 143 -14.48 5.05 2.20
CA LEU A 143 -15.91 5.00 2.53
C LEU A 143 -16.22 5.13 4.02
N ASP A 144 -15.33 4.66 4.90
CA ASP A 144 -15.53 4.72 6.36
C ASP A 144 -14.93 5.99 6.97
N ILE A 145 -13.70 6.37 6.59
CA ILE A 145 -13.01 7.55 7.13
C ILE A 145 -13.30 8.79 6.27
N GLY A 146 -13.15 8.67 4.95
CA GLY A 146 -13.35 9.77 4.01
C GLY A 146 -14.82 10.16 3.85
N GLN A 147 -15.73 9.18 3.87
CA GLN A 147 -17.19 9.35 3.73
C GLN A 147 -17.58 10.35 2.63
N PRO A 148 -17.09 10.22 1.39
CA PRO A 148 -17.32 11.19 0.33
C PRO A 148 -18.80 11.30 -0.03
N GLN A 149 -19.24 12.52 -0.34
CA GLN A 149 -20.58 12.84 -0.81
C GLN A 149 -20.55 13.22 -2.30
N PRO A 150 -21.65 12.99 -3.05
CA PRO A 150 -21.74 13.46 -4.43
C PRO A 150 -21.49 14.96 -4.54
N GLY A 151 -20.71 15.37 -5.55
CA GLY A 151 -20.33 16.77 -5.79
C GLY A 151 -19.12 17.27 -5.00
N GLU A 152 -18.68 16.55 -3.96
CA GLU A 152 -17.46 16.91 -3.22
C GLU A 152 -16.19 16.72 -4.05
N THR A 153 -15.14 17.45 -3.67
CA THR A 153 -13.79 17.31 -4.23
C THR A 153 -12.95 16.35 -3.40
N VAL A 154 -12.53 15.25 -4.02
CA VAL A 154 -11.62 14.25 -3.47
C VAL A 154 -10.24 14.39 -4.11
N VAL A 155 -9.22 14.67 -3.31
CA VAL A 155 -7.82 14.70 -3.74
C VAL A 155 -7.11 13.44 -3.29
N VAL A 156 -6.34 12.81 -4.17
CA VAL A 156 -5.67 11.52 -3.89
C VAL A 156 -4.16 11.66 -4.08
N ALA A 157 -3.39 11.49 -3.01
CA ALA A 157 -1.94 11.39 -3.09
C ALA A 157 -1.50 10.01 -3.59
N ALA A 158 -0.41 9.95 -4.36
CA ALA A 158 0.04 8.74 -5.04
C ALA A 158 -1.08 8.07 -5.86
N ALA A 159 -1.79 8.87 -6.66
CA ALA A 159 -3.03 8.51 -7.35
C ALA A 159 -2.92 7.31 -8.31
N THR A 160 -1.72 6.99 -8.79
CA THR A 160 -1.49 5.81 -9.65
C THR A 160 -0.92 4.61 -8.91
N GLY A 161 -0.81 4.67 -7.59
CA GLY A 161 -0.39 3.55 -6.75
C GLY A 161 -1.51 2.51 -6.59
N PRO A 162 -1.19 1.36 -5.95
CA PRO A 162 -2.16 0.27 -5.77
C PRO A 162 -3.36 0.67 -4.91
N VAL A 163 -3.20 1.59 -3.95
CA VAL A 163 -4.33 2.13 -3.16
C VAL A 163 -4.97 3.32 -3.88
N GLY A 164 -4.18 4.33 -4.24
CA GLY A 164 -4.68 5.59 -4.79
C GLY A 164 -5.50 5.43 -6.08
N SER A 165 -5.14 4.48 -6.95
CA SER A 165 -5.88 4.25 -8.20
C SER A 165 -7.30 3.75 -7.95
N LEU A 166 -7.50 2.92 -6.92
CA LEU A 166 -8.84 2.48 -6.52
C LEU A 166 -9.61 3.59 -5.79
N VAL A 167 -8.95 4.37 -4.93
CA VAL A 167 -9.60 5.49 -4.22
C VAL A 167 -10.24 6.44 -5.22
N GLY A 168 -9.51 6.84 -6.26
CA GLY A 168 -10.06 7.74 -7.27
C GLY A 168 -11.25 7.14 -8.01
N GLN A 169 -11.16 5.87 -8.43
CA GLN A 169 -12.28 5.20 -9.12
C GLN A 169 -13.51 5.05 -8.22
N ILE A 170 -13.34 4.69 -6.94
CA ILE A 170 -14.44 4.61 -5.98
C ILE A 170 -15.06 6.00 -5.76
N ALA A 171 -14.24 7.06 -5.64
CA ALA A 171 -14.74 8.43 -5.52
C ALA A 171 -15.53 8.88 -6.76
N LYS A 172 -15.07 8.53 -7.98
CA LYS A 172 -15.85 8.77 -9.21
C LYS A 172 -17.19 8.04 -9.19
N ILE A 173 -17.23 6.78 -8.77
CA ILE A 173 -18.47 6.00 -8.59
C ILE A 173 -19.40 6.68 -7.57
N LYS A 174 -18.86 7.34 -6.55
CA LYS A 174 -19.63 8.12 -5.56
C LYS A 174 -20.07 9.51 -6.04
N GLY A 175 -19.80 9.86 -7.30
CA GLY A 175 -20.23 11.13 -7.90
C GLY A 175 -19.37 12.32 -7.46
N CYS A 176 -18.13 12.09 -7.04
CA CYS A 176 -17.21 13.16 -6.66
C CYS A 176 -16.44 13.71 -7.86
N LYS A 177 -15.92 14.92 -7.70
CA LYS A 177 -14.81 15.42 -8.49
C LYS A 177 -13.51 14.88 -7.90
N VAL A 178 -12.66 14.28 -8.73
CA VAL A 178 -11.45 13.58 -8.29
C VAL A 178 -10.22 14.20 -8.95
N VAL A 179 -9.32 14.71 -8.11
CA VAL A 179 -8.01 15.25 -8.53
C VAL A 179 -6.91 14.36 -7.98
N GLY A 180 -6.10 13.80 -8.87
CA GLY A 180 -4.98 12.93 -8.51
C GLY A 180 -3.68 13.71 -8.40
N ILE A 181 -2.76 13.23 -7.57
CA ILE A 181 -1.38 13.69 -7.54
C ILE A 181 -0.47 12.49 -7.75
N ALA A 182 0.37 12.54 -8.79
CA ALA A 182 1.28 11.46 -9.18
C ALA A 182 2.65 12.03 -9.59
N GLY A 183 3.65 11.17 -9.80
CA GLY A 183 5.01 11.58 -10.15
C GLY A 183 5.33 11.32 -11.62
N GLY A 184 5.33 12.37 -12.44
CA GLY A 184 5.53 12.33 -13.88
C GLY A 184 4.24 12.47 -14.70
N GLU A 185 4.32 13.20 -15.81
CA GLU A 185 3.20 13.43 -16.74
C GLU A 185 2.56 12.14 -17.27
N GLU A 186 3.34 11.10 -17.54
CA GLU A 186 2.84 9.81 -18.02
C GLU A 186 1.83 9.20 -17.03
N LYS A 187 2.17 9.21 -15.74
CA LYS A 187 1.27 8.69 -14.69
C LYS A 187 0.02 9.57 -14.56
N CYS A 188 0.19 10.89 -14.66
CA CYS A 188 -0.95 11.80 -14.62
C CYS A 188 -1.92 11.56 -15.78
N ARG A 189 -1.41 11.43 -17.00
CA ARG A 189 -2.21 11.08 -18.18
C ARG A 189 -2.93 9.75 -17.97
N TYR A 190 -2.21 8.72 -17.51
CA TYR A 190 -2.78 7.40 -17.26
C TYR A 190 -3.94 7.44 -16.25
N ALA A 191 -3.82 8.23 -15.19
CA ALA A 191 -4.89 8.38 -14.19
C ALA A 191 -6.17 8.99 -14.79
N VAL A 192 -6.04 9.98 -15.67
CA VAL A 192 -7.19 10.60 -16.33
C VAL A 192 -7.80 9.64 -17.35
N GLU A 193 -6.99 9.09 -18.26
CA GLU A 193 -7.46 8.28 -19.40
C GLU A 193 -8.01 6.91 -18.99
N HIS A 194 -7.42 6.27 -17.99
CA HIS A 194 -7.77 4.88 -17.63
C HIS A 194 -8.50 4.74 -16.30
N PHE A 195 -8.30 5.64 -15.34
CA PHE A 195 -8.98 5.59 -14.04
C PHE A 195 -10.13 6.59 -13.91
N GLY A 196 -10.33 7.47 -14.91
CA GLY A 196 -11.44 8.40 -14.96
C GLY A 196 -11.33 9.58 -13.99
N PHE A 197 -10.10 9.90 -13.54
CA PHE A 197 -9.85 11.11 -12.75
C PHE A 197 -10.20 12.36 -13.57
N ASP A 198 -10.77 13.39 -12.93
CA ASP A 198 -11.09 14.64 -13.62
C ASP A 198 -9.82 15.40 -14.02
N GLN A 199 -8.81 15.38 -13.14
CA GLN A 199 -7.46 15.90 -13.40
C GLN A 199 -6.42 15.09 -12.62
N CYS A 200 -5.18 15.09 -13.09
CA CYS A 200 -4.04 14.57 -12.31
C CYS A 200 -2.83 15.50 -12.47
N LEU A 201 -2.18 15.82 -11.35
CA LEU A 201 -1.09 16.79 -11.28
C LEU A 201 0.23 16.10 -10.94
N ASP A 202 1.29 16.52 -11.62
CA ASP A 202 2.64 16.02 -11.36
C ASP A 202 3.24 16.74 -10.14
N HIS A 203 3.51 16.01 -9.07
CA HIS A 203 4.10 16.59 -7.85
C HIS A 203 5.55 17.05 -8.02
N ARG A 204 6.20 16.69 -9.13
CA ARG A 204 7.56 17.12 -9.46
C ARG A 204 7.60 18.53 -10.05
N ALA A 205 6.45 19.05 -10.48
CA ALA A 205 6.34 20.42 -10.96
C ALA A 205 6.51 21.41 -9.79
N ALA A 206 7.31 22.45 -10.01
CA ALA A 206 7.62 23.43 -8.98
C ALA A 206 6.41 24.29 -8.55
N ASP A 207 5.34 24.29 -9.33
CA ASP A 207 4.12 25.09 -9.15
C ASP A 207 2.89 24.23 -8.76
N LEU A 208 3.12 23.06 -8.15
CA LEU A 208 2.06 22.14 -7.71
C LEU A 208 0.98 22.85 -6.89
N ASP A 209 1.36 23.75 -5.98
CA ASP A 209 0.46 24.52 -5.12
C ASP A 209 -0.54 25.37 -5.93
N LYS A 210 -0.04 26.09 -6.95
CA LYS A 210 -0.85 26.93 -7.84
C LYS A 210 -1.77 26.07 -8.70
N ARG A 211 -1.23 24.99 -9.27
CA ARG A 211 -1.99 24.06 -10.12
C ARG A 211 -3.09 23.36 -9.34
N LEU A 212 -2.81 22.96 -8.09
CA LEU A 212 -3.80 22.33 -7.23
C LEU A 212 -4.92 23.30 -6.86
N LYS A 213 -4.61 24.58 -6.59
CA LYS A 213 -5.63 25.61 -6.37
C LYS A 213 -6.54 25.83 -7.57
N VAL A 214 -5.99 25.77 -8.79
CA VAL A 214 -6.78 25.85 -10.03
C VAL A 214 -7.63 24.59 -10.23
N ALA A 215 -7.09 23.42 -9.92
CA ALA A 215 -7.82 22.15 -10.04
C ALA A 215 -8.96 22.03 -9.00
N CYS A 216 -8.82 22.65 -7.83
CA CYS A 216 -9.76 22.59 -6.71
C CYS A 216 -10.30 23.99 -6.34
N PRO A 217 -11.07 24.65 -7.24
CA PRO A 217 -11.56 26.01 -7.01
C PRO A 217 -12.51 26.11 -5.81
N ASP A 218 -13.24 25.03 -5.52
CA ASP A 218 -14.20 24.92 -4.42
C ASP A 218 -13.57 24.34 -3.13
N GLY A 219 -12.23 24.19 -3.11
CA GLY A 219 -11.49 23.55 -2.02
C GLY A 219 -11.50 22.02 -2.08
N ILE A 220 -11.07 21.40 -0.97
CA ILE A 220 -10.89 19.95 -0.85
C ILE A 220 -11.70 19.42 0.33
N ASP A 221 -12.64 18.51 0.07
CA ASP A 221 -13.52 17.92 1.09
C ASP A 221 -12.96 16.60 1.64
N VAL A 222 -12.32 15.81 0.78
CA VAL A 222 -11.61 14.60 1.20
C VAL A 222 -10.22 14.61 0.60
N TYR A 223 -9.21 14.38 1.44
CA TYR A 223 -7.85 14.16 0.97
C TYR A 223 -7.35 12.81 1.43
N PHE A 224 -7.12 11.89 0.49
CA PHE A 224 -6.60 10.56 0.80
C PHE A 224 -5.07 10.60 0.82
N GLU A 225 -4.49 10.53 2.02
CA GLU A 225 -3.07 10.75 2.27
C GLU A 225 -2.28 9.43 2.22
N ASN A 226 -1.29 9.36 1.32
CA ASN A 226 -0.40 8.22 1.09
C ASN A 226 1.10 8.60 1.11
N VAL A 227 1.43 9.89 1.16
CA VAL A 227 2.73 10.47 0.81
C VAL A 227 3.29 11.35 1.92
N GLY A 228 2.57 12.35 2.39
CA GLY A 228 3.10 13.41 3.26
C GLY A 228 4.02 14.40 2.53
N GLY A 229 4.82 15.17 3.29
CA GLY A 229 5.82 16.10 2.76
C GLY A 229 5.22 17.23 1.90
N ALA A 230 5.93 17.63 0.85
CA ALA A 230 5.56 18.76 -0.01
C ALA A 230 4.16 18.63 -0.66
N VAL A 231 3.68 17.40 -0.89
CA VAL A 231 2.33 17.17 -1.41
C VAL A 231 1.28 17.57 -0.36
N PHE A 232 1.47 17.14 0.89
CA PHE A 232 0.57 17.52 1.98
C PHE A 232 0.57 19.03 2.22
N ASP A 233 1.75 19.64 2.12
CA ASP A 233 1.92 21.09 2.26
C ASP A 233 1.14 21.89 1.22
N ALA A 234 1.08 21.40 -0.02
CA ALA A 234 0.28 22.01 -1.08
C ALA A 234 -1.23 21.84 -0.84
N VAL A 235 -1.64 20.72 -0.25
CA VAL A 235 -3.05 20.37 0.02
C VAL A 235 -3.62 21.11 1.23
N LEU A 236 -2.87 21.20 2.33
CA LEU A 236 -3.33 21.68 3.64
C LEU A 236 -4.06 23.04 3.58
N PRO A 237 -3.59 24.06 2.83
CA PRO A 237 -4.28 25.35 2.74
C PRO A 237 -5.66 25.26 2.08
N LEU A 238 -5.85 24.31 1.17
CA LEU A 238 -7.04 24.16 0.32
C LEU A 238 -8.15 23.30 0.95
N LEU A 239 -7.91 22.69 2.11
CA LEU A 239 -8.92 21.91 2.82
C LEU A 239 -10.15 22.75 3.17
N ASN A 240 -11.33 22.20 2.96
CA ASN A 240 -12.58 22.81 3.38
C ASN A 240 -12.82 22.64 4.88
N THR A 241 -13.76 23.43 5.41
CA THR A 241 -14.29 23.19 6.75
C THR A 241 -15.02 21.85 6.77
N LYS A 242 -14.72 21.01 7.76
CA LYS A 242 -15.16 19.61 7.91
C LYS A 242 -14.56 18.65 6.87
N ALA A 243 -13.42 19.00 6.26
CA ALA A 243 -12.73 18.06 5.39
C ALA A 243 -12.26 16.82 6.16
N ARG A 244 -12.12 15.69 5.46
CA ARG A 244 -11.73 14.39 6.00
C ARG A 244 -10.43 13.92 5.37
N ILE A 245 -9.52 13.41 6.17
CA ILE A 245 -8.19 13.00 5.73
C ILE A 245 -7.89 11.57 6.16
N PRO A 246 -8.31 10.54 5.40
CA PRO A 246 -7.83 9.19 5.63
C PRO A 246 -6.30 9.15 5.50
N VAL A 247 -5.61 8.99 6.63
CA VAL A 247 -4.14 8.86 6.67
C VAL A 247 -3.76 7.39 6.47
N CYS A 248 -3.53 7.01 5.22
CA CYS A 248 -3.16 5.64 4.85
C CYS A 248 -1.65 5.38 4.94
N GLY A 249 -0.83 6.37 4.63
CA GLY A 249 0.62 6.22 4.64
C GLY A 249 1.37 7.51 4.39
N LEU A 250 2.69 7.48 4.61
CA LEU A 250 3.57 8.64 4.50
C LEU A 250 4.83 8.26 3.69
N VAL A 251 4.65 7.75 2.47
CA VAL A 251 5.74 7.11 1.71
C VAL A 251 6.95 8.02 1.44
N SER A 252 6.76 9.35 1.43
CA SER A 252 7.89 10.30 1.30
C SER A 252 8.90 10.22 2.44
N GLN A 253 8.47 9.71 3.60
CA GLN A 253 9.27 9.67 4.83
C GLN A 253 9.90 8.30 5.11
N TYR A 254 9.51 7.23 4.39
CA TYR A 254 9.92 5.87 4.75
C TYR A 254 11.42 5.61 4.63
N ASN A 255 12.12 6.40 3.81
CA ASN A 255 13.57 6.34 3.65
C ASN A 255 14.29 7.51 4.34
N ALA A 256 13.61 8.32 5.16
CA ALA A 256 14.26 9.38 5.93
C ALA A 256 15.17 8.77 6.99
N THR A 257 16.33 9.39 7.21
CA THR A 257 17.34 8.96 8.18
C THR A 257 17.33 9.80 9.46
N GLY A 258 16.45 10.80 9.52
CA GLY A 258 16.24 11.72 10.63
C GLY A 258 14.97 12.53 10.42
N LEU A 259 14.70 13.46 11.35
CA LEU A 259 13.63 14.43 11.18
C LEU A 259 13.95 15.35 9.99
N ALA A 260 12.91 15.73 9.25
CA ALA A 260 13.06 16.68 8.16
C ALA A 260 13.58 18.03 8.69
N GLU A 261 14.55 18.62 7.98
CA GLU A 261 14.99 19.98 8.25
C GLU A 261 13.85 20.96 7.88
N GLY A 262 13.58 21.93 8.76
CA GLY A 262 12.57 22.97 8.52
C GLY A 262 11.86 23.43 9.78
N HIS A 263 10.91 24.35 9.60
CA HIS A 263 10.08 24.85 10.70
C HIS A 263 9.07 23.79 11.15
N ASP A 264 8.91 23.66 12.47
CA ASP A 264 7.84 22.85 13.07
C ASP A 264 6.47 23.37 12.61
N ARG A 265 5.67 22.47 12.02
CA ARG A 265 4.32 22.75 11.50
C ARG A 265 3.22 22.20 12.39
N LEU A 266 3.55 21.60 13.54
CA LEU A 266 2.57 20.96 14.41
C LEU A 266 1.52 21.96 14.90
N SER A 267 1.92 23.16 15.30
CA SER A 267 0.97 24.21 15.68
C SER A 267 0.08 24.67 14.52
N LEU A 268 0.62 24.76 13.30
CA LEU A 268 -0.16 25.09 12.11
C LEU A 268 -1.19 24.01 11.82
N LEU A 269 -0.79 22.74 11.82
CA LEU A 269 -1.67 21.59 11.62
C LEU A 269 -2.76 21.53 12.69
N ALA A 270 -2.39 21.61 13.98
CA ALA A 270 -3.33 21.61 15.09
C ALA A 270 -4.34 22.77 15.00
N SER A 271 -3.88 23.98 14.67
CA SER A 271 -4.76 25.13 14.46
C SER A 271 -5.71 24.95 13.27
N THR A 272 -5.26 24.24 12.22
CA THR A 272 -6.07 23.95 11.03
C THR A 272 -7.13 22.91 11.36
N ILE A 273 -6.77 21.84 12.06
CA ILE A 273 -7.69 20.82 12.56
C ILE A 273 -8.76 21.47 13.43
N LEU A 274 -8.36 22.33 14.38
CA LEU A 274 -9.28 23.05 15.26
C LEU A 274 -10.21 23.98 14.49
N ARG A 275 -9.67 24.91 13.69
CA ARG A 275 -10.47 25.96 13.02
C ARG A 275 -11.37 25.39 11.93
N LYS A 276 -10.86 24.44 11.13
CA LYS A 276 -11.61 23.82 10.04
C LYS A 276 -12.38 22.58 10.48
N ARG A 277 -12.25 22.11 11.73
CA ARG A 277 -12.92 20.88 12.23
C ARG A 277 -12.60 19.65 11.37
N ILE A 278 -11.33 19.47 11.07
CA ILE A 278 -10.85 18.37 10.22
C ILE A 278 -11.00 17.04 10.98
N ARG A 279 -11.47 16.00 10.29
CA ARG A 279 -11.40 14.61 10.78
C ARG A 279 -10.25 13.90 10.06
N MET A 280 -9.35 13.27 10.80
CA MET A 280 -8.28 12.43 10.26
C MET A 280 -8.52 10.98 10.68
#